data_AF-A0A7J7PWX3-F1
#
_entry.id   AF-A0A7J7PWX3-F1
#
_cell.length_a   1.000
_cell.length_b   1.000
_cell.length_c   1.000
_cell.angle_alpha   90.00
_cell.angle_beta   90.00
_cell.angle_gamma   90.00
#
_symmetry.space_group_name_H-M   'P 1'
#
loop_
_entity.id
_entity.type
_entity.pdbx_description
1 polymer ?
#
loop_
_entity_poly.entity_id
_entity_poly.type
_entity_poly.pdbx_seq_one_letter_code
_entity_poly.pdbx_strand_id
1 'polypeptide(L)'
;HHTNCPSVYNRRYITSRITGGLCAGLLLLGGTQPAQAAVSRHSQLVLLDTSNTAVLQSLKQLNKAKDRFGSQAPPAALNSRFMGATQQLQRIELLVKINQYDNARMALRQGSFQSLRMDLGYGQEMYRVVKPQVVREVIDGVEQLDQQLKRREAIDIIKPRLQTLQDQLSDLATLMADVAN
;
A
#
# COMPACT_ATOMS: atom_id res chain seq x y z
N HIS A 1 27.87 -41.95 28.41
CA HIS A 1 28.22 -42.21 27.00
C HIS A 1 27.96 -40.94 26.20
N HIS A 2 28.85 -39.92 26.17
CA HIS A 2 30.06 -39.80 25.34
C HIS A 2 29.87 -40.38 23.93
N THR A 3 29.84 -39.56 22.86
CA THR A 3 31.03 -39.03 22.15
C THR A 3 30.60 -37.87 21.23
N ASN A 4 31.17 -36.66 21.38
CA ASN A 4 32.38 -36.09 20.73
C ASN A 4 32.13 -35.35 19.39
N CYS A 5 32.37 -34.02 19.43
CA CYS A 5 32.84 -33.18 18.30
C CYS A 5 34.31 -33.55 17.93
N PRO A 6 34.85 -33.07 16.79
CA PRO A 6 35.58 -31.79 16.71
C PRO A 6 35.20 -30.93 15.47
N SER A 7 35.19 -29.58 15.52
CA SER A 7 36.32 -28.62 15.40
C SER A 7 36.90 -28.56 13.96
N VAL A 8 37.01 -27.43 13.23
CA VAL A 8 37.99 -26.32 13.40
C VAL A 8 37.87 -25.35 12.18
N TYR A 9 37.80 -24.02 12.45
CA TYR A 9 38.41 -22.85 11.73
C TYR A 9 38.15 -22.63 10.20
N ASN A 10 38.23 -21.46 9.56
CA ASN A 10 38.90 -20.18 9.85
C ASN A 10 38.35 -19.06 8.93
N ARG A 11 38.04 -17.90 9.51
CA ARG A 11 38.53 -16.54 9.16
C ARG A 11 38.92 -16.25 7.68
N ARG A 12 38.36 -15.17 7.13
CA ARG A 12 39.14 -13.95 6.75
C ARG A 12 38.24 -12.78 6.36
N TYR A 13 38.39 -11.71 7.14
CA TYR A 13 38.16 -10.33 6.74
C TYR A 13 39.02 -10.00 5.53
N ILE A 14 38.46 -9.27 4.56
CA ILE A 14 39.25 -8.46 3.63
C ILE A 14 38.67 -7.05 3.66
N THR A 15 39.22 -6.24 4.56
CA THR A 15 39.41 -4.81 4.33
C THR A 15 40.52 -4.65 3.30
N SER A 16 40.31 -3.89 2.24
CA SER A 16 41.41 -3.33 1.45
C SER A 16 41.18 -1.85 1.24
N ARG A 17 41.88 -1.05 2.06
CA ARG A 17 42.29 0.30 1.71
C ARG A 17 43.47 0.15 0.76
N ILE A 18 43.40 0.74 -0.43
CA ILE A 18 44.58 1.08 -1.21
C ILE A 18 44.65 2.60 -1.33
N THR A 19 45.71 3.09 -0.73
CA THR A 19 46.24 4.44 -0.73
C THR A 19 47.07 4.65 -2.00
N GLY A 20 47.09 5.87 -2.53
CA GLY A 20 48.24 6.41 -3.26
C GLY A 20 48.02 6.70 -4.74
N GLY A 21 48.28 7.95 -5.15
CA GLY A 21 48.48 8.29 -6.56
C GLY A 21 48.13 9.72 -6.96
N LEU A 22 48.73 10.72 -6.32
CA LEU A 22 48.86 12.06 -6.90
C LEU A 22 49.88 11.99 -8.04
N CYS A 23 49.45 12.25 -9.27
CA CYS A 23 50.34 12.70 -10.36
C CYS A 23 49.72 13.93 -10.99
N ALA A 24 50.31 15.08 -10.69
CA ALA A 24 50.12 16.34 -11.37
C ALA A 24 51.22 16.52 -12.43
N GLY A 25 50.84 17.11 -13.57
CA GLY A 25 51.73 17.74 -14.54
C GLY A 25 52.19 16.83 -15.68
N LEU A 26 52.46 17.32 -16.90
CA LEU A 26 52.32 18.63 -17.52
C LEU A 26 52.83 18.42 -18.97
N LEU A 27 52.16 18.96 -20.00
CA LEU A 27 52.74 19.52 -21.25
C LEU A 27 53.52 18.56 -22.22
N LEU A 28 53.36 18.51 -23.56
CA LEU A 28 53.14 19.55 -24.58
C LEU A 28 52.81 18.94 -25.97
N LEU A 29 52.09 19.75 -26.76
CA LEU A 29 52.25 20.11 -28.18
C LEU A 29 51.80 19.19 -29.34
N GLY A 30 50.92 19.81 -30.16
CA GLY A 30 50.60 19.49 -31.55
C GLY A 30 49.08 19.57 -31.76
N GLY A 31 48.43 20.72 -31.94
CA GLY A 31 48.69 21.71 -32.99
C GLY A 31 47.72 21.46 -34.16
N THR A 32 46.48 21.95 -34.07
CA THR A 32 45.65 22.47 -35.18
C THR A 32 44.31 23.01 -34.64
N GLN A 33 43.81 24.06 -35.30
CA GLN A 33 42.73 24.98 -34.92
C GLN A 33 41.33 24.38 -34.70
N PRO A 34 40.43 25.12 -34.02
CA PRO A 34 39.06 24.69 -33.74
C PRO A 34 38.18 24.87 -34.98
N ALA A 35 37.68 23.78 -35.56
CA ALA A 35 36.62 23.86 -36.55
C ALA A 35 35.28 24.06 -35.82
N GLN A 36 34.66 25.17 -36.20
CA GLN A 36 33.44 25.75 -35.66
C GLN A 36 32.27 24.76 -35.55
N ALA A 37 31.45 25.06 -34.56
CA ALA A 37 30.08 24.59 -34.37
C ALA A 37 29.34 24.34 -35.70
N ALA A 38 29.19 23.08 -36.06
CA ALA A 38 28.07 22.66 -36.89
C ALA A 38 26.83 22.66 -35.98
N VAL A 39 26.16 23.81 -35.94
CA VAL A 39 24.80 23.95 -35.45
C VAL A 39 23.91 23.10 -36.37
N SER A 40 23.74 21.83 -36.04
CA SER A 40 22.67 21.02 -36.59
C SER A 40 21.36 21.50 -35.97
N ARG A 41 20.79 22.54 -36.61
CA ARG A 41 19.37 22.86 -36.59
C ARG A 41 18.61 21.66 -37.15
N HIS A 42 18.36 20.67 -36.31
CA HIS A 42 17.31 19.69 -36.55
C HIS A 42 16.43 19.65 -35.31
N SER A 43 15.37 20.44 -35.43
CA SER A 43 13.99 20.07 -35.09
C SER A 43 13.85 19.17 -33.88
N GLN A 44 13.32 19.76 -32.80
CA GLN A 44 12.55 19.07 -31.76
C GLN A 44 11.87 17.81 -32.31
N LEU A 45 12.49 16.65 -32.07
CA LEU A 45 11.74 15.42 -31.89
C LEU A 45 11.41 15.36 -30.41
N VAL A 46 10.46 16.22 -30.01
CA VAL A 46 9.59 15.94 -28.87
C VAL A 46 8.73 14.77 -29.32
N LEU A 47 9.30 13.56 -29.20
CA LEU A 47 8.61 12.33 -29.53
C LEU A 47 7.41 12.24 -28.59
N LEU A 48 6.22 12.10 -29.17
CA LEU A 48 4.93 11.87 -28.53
C LEU A 48 4.89 10.52 -27.78
N ASP A 49 5.80 10.30 -26.83
CA ASP A 49 5.94 9.03 -26.08
C ASP A 49 5.15 9.03 -24.75
N THR A 50 4.32 10.05 -24.53
CA THR A 50 3.38 10.11 -23.41
C THR A 50 2.14 9.25 -23.64
N SER A 51 1.75 9.00 -24.89
CA SER A 51 0.54 8.22 -25.22
C SER A 51 0.73 6.71 -25.02
N ASN A 52 1.83 6.14 -25.50
CA ASN A 52 2.11 4.71 -25.36
C ASN A 52 2.38 4.32 -23.90
N THR A 53 3.12 5.18 -23.17
CA THR A 53 3.35 5.00 -21.73
C THR A 53 2.05 5.13 -20.94
N ALA A 54 1.18 6.09 -21.26
CA ALA A 54 -0.13 6.24 -20.64
C ALA A 54 -1.05 5.03 -20.92
N VAL A 55 -1.12 4.54 -22.16
CA VAL A 55 -1.91 3.35 -22.50
C VAL A 55 -1.39 2.11 -21.76
N LEU A 56 -0.07 1.90 -21.70
CA LEU A 56 0.52 0.79 -20.95
C LEU A 56 0.27 0.90 -19.44
N GLN A 57 0.30 2.11 -18.87
CA GLN A 57 -0.04 2.34 -17.47
C GLN A 57 -1.52 2.05 -17.21
N SER A 58 -2.42 2.52 -18.07
CA SER A 58 -3.86 2.25 -18.00
C SER A 58 -4.17 0.76 -18.13
N LEU A 59 -3.51 0.04 -19.05
CA LEU A 59 -3.65 -1.42 -19.18
C LEU A 59 -3.12 -2.17 -17.95
N LYS A 60 -2.01 -1.72 -17.36
CA LYS A 60 -1.51 -2.28 -16.09
C LYS A 60 -2.50 -2.05 -14.95
N GLN A 61 -3.12 -0.88 -14.87
CA GLN A 61 -4.16 -0.58 -13.87
C GLN A 61 -5.40 -1.44 -14.10
N LEU A 62 -5.82 -1.60 -15.36
CA LEU A 62 -6.97 -2.43 -15.73
C LEU A 62 -6.76 -3.91 -15.39
N ASN A 63 -5.57 -4.46 -15.67
CA ASN A 63 -5.23 -5.84 -15.31
C ASN A 63 -5.20 -6.03 -13.79
N LYS A 64 -4.57 -5.11 -13.04
CA LYS A 64 -4.59 -5.13 -11.57
C LYS A 64 -6.01 -5.08 -10.99
N ALA A 65 -6.90 -4.30 -11.62
CA ALA A 65 -8.30 -4.22 -11.22
C ALA A 65 -9.04 -5.53 -11.51
N LYS A 66 -8.84 -6.11 -12.70
CA LYS A 66 -9.46 -7.38 -13.12
C LYS A 66 -9.05 -8.56 -12.24
N ASP A 67 -7.77 -8.66 -11.89
CA ASP A 67 -7.26 -9.72 -10.99
C ASP A 67 -7.91 -9.66 -9.60
N ARG A 68 -8.36 -8.47 -9.18
CA ARG A 68 -8.84 -8.22 -7.82
C ARG A 68 -10.35 -8.18 -7.66
N PHE A 69 -11.05 -7.65 -8.66
CA PHE A 69 -12.50 -7.43 -8.65
C PHE A 69 -13.23 -8.29 -9.70
N GLY A 70 -12.49 -9.09 -10.48
CA GLY A 70 -13.06 -9.95 -11.50
C GLY A 70 -13.70 -9.15 -12.62
N SER A 71 -14.97 -9.46 -12.92
CA SER A 71 -15.78 -8.76 -13.91
C SER A 71 -16.51 -7.52 -13.36
N GLN A 72 -16.49 -7.31 -12.04
CA GLN A 72 -17.21 -6.20 -11.42
C GLN A 72 -16.42 -4.89 -11.55
N ALA A 73 -17.11 -3.81 -11.88
CA ALA A 73 -16.52 -2.48 -11.88
C ALA A 73 -15.93 -2.18 -10.48
N PRO A 74 -14.67 -1.73 -10.39
CA PRO A 74 -14.02 -1.61 -9.08
C PRO A 74 -14.73 -0.68 -8.09
N PRO A 75 -15.34 0.46 -8.46
CA PRO A 75 -16.11 1.29 -7.51
C PRO A 75 -17.29 0.53 -6.90
N ALA A 76 -18.07 -0.18 -7.73
CA ALA A 76 -19.20 -0.98 -7.26
C ALA A 76 -18.77 -2.13 -6.35
N ALA A 77 -17.63 -2.77 -6.66
CA ALA A 77 -17.06 -3.81 -5.82
C ALA A 77 -16.57 -3.27 -4.47
N LEU A 78 -15.94 -2.10 -4.45
CA LEU A 78 -15.49 -1.44 -3.22
C LEU A 78 -16.68 -1.00 -2.34
N ASN A 79 -17.71 -0.41 -2.95
CA ASN A 79 -18.96 -0.09 -2.26
C ASN A 79 -19.53 -1.34 -1.54
N SER A 80 -19.71 -2.44 -2.29
CA SER A 80 -20.21 -3.70 -1.72
C SER A 80 -19.34 -4.21 -0.55
N ARG A 81 -18.01 -4.11 -0.67
CA ARG A 81 -17.08 -4.52 0.39
C ARG A 81 -17.19 -3.63 1.63
N PHE A 82 -17.29 -2.31 1.48
CA PHE A 82 -17.48 -1.37 2.59
C PHE A 82 -18.83 -1.58 3.28
N MET A 83 -19.91 -1.76 2.52
CA MET A 83 -21.22 -2.14 3.06
C MET A 83 -21.17 -3.45 3.85
N GLY A 84 -20.47 -4.46 3.32
CA GLY A 84 -20.25 -5.72 4.02
C GLY A 84 -19.46 -5.55 5.33
N ALA A 85 -18.46 -4.66 5.35
CA ALA A 85 -17.72 -4.33 6.57
C ALA A 85 -18.61 -3.63 7.61
N THR A 86 -19.49 -2.71 7.20
CA THR A 86 -20.48 -2.08 8.07
C THR A 86 -21.43 -3.11 8.70
N GLN A 87 -21.94 -4.05 7.90
CA GLN A 87 -22.78 -5.15 8.40
C GLN A 87 -22.02 -6.07 9.38
N GLN A 88 -20.75 -6.33 9.12
CA GLN A 88 -19.90 -7.09 10.04
C GLN A 88 -19.70 -6.34 11.38
N LEU A 89 -19.57 -5.02 11.40
CA LEU A 89 -19.49 -4.24 12.63
C LEU A 89 -20.79 -4.29 13.45
N GLN A 90 -21.95 -4.24 12.79
CA GLN A 90 -23.25 -4.43 13.44
C GLN A 90 -23.34 -5.83 14.08
N ARG A 91 -22.87 -6.87 13.38
CA ARG A 91 -22.78 -8.22 13.94
C ARG A 91 -21.83 -8.30 15.13
N ILE A 92 -20.68 -7.63 15.06
CA ILE A 92 -19.72 -7.56 16.18
C ILE A 92 -20.38 -6.93 17.40
N GLU A 93 -21.14 -5.86 17.24
CA GLU A 93 -21.88 -5.24 18.35
C GLU A 93 -22.82 -6.24 19.04
N LEU A 94 -23.57 -7.02 18.25
CA LEU A 94 -24.45 -8.07 18.79
C LEU A 94 -23.68 -9.16 19.52
N LEU A 95 -22.55 -9.61 18.97
CA LEU A 95 -21.69 -10.62 19.59
C LEU A 95 -21.14 -10.14 20.94
N VAL A 96 -20.75 -8.87 21.04
CA VAL A 96 -20.30 -8.28 22.31
C VAL A 96 -21.44 -8.21 23.32
N LYS A 97 -22.66 -7.85 22.91
CA LYS A 97 -23.85 -7.83 23.79
C LYS A 97 -24.15 -9.19 24.41
N ILE A 98 -23.88 -10.28 23.69
CA ILE A 98 -24.03 -11.66 24.20
C ILE A 98 -22.72 -12.26 24.75
N ASN A 99 -21.72 -11.42 25.06
CA ASN A 99 -20.42 -11.79 25.63
C ASN A 99 -19.56 -12.76 24.78
N GLN A 100 -19.78 -12.81 23.47
CA GLN A 100 -19.01 -13.63 22.53
C GLN A 100 -17.83 -12.87 21.92
N TYR A 101 -16.89 -12.42 22.77
CA TYR A 101 -15.72 -11.63 22.35
C TYR A 101 -14.80 -12.36 21.36
N ASP A 102 -14.59 -13.67 21.54
CA ASP A 102 -13.71 -14.42 20.64
C ASP A 102 -14.31 -14.52 19.22
N ASN A 103 -15.62 -14.73 19.11
CA ASN A 103 -16.33 -14.71 17.84
C ASN A 103 -16.34 -13.31 17.20
N ALA A 104 -16.48 -12.26 18.02
CA ALA A 104 -16.39 -10.87 17.56
C ALA A 104 -15.00 -10.56 16.96
N ARG A 105 -13.92 -11.03 17.60
CA ARG A 105 -12.56 -10.87 17.08
C ARG A 105 -12.33 -11.67 15.81
N MET A 106 -12.85 -12.89 15.75
CA MET A 106 -12.80 -13.69 14.53
C MET A 106 -13.52 -12.98 13.37
N ALA A 107 -14.68 -12.37 13.63
CA ALA A 107 -15.40 -11.58 12.63
C ALA A 107 -14.63 -10.35 12.15
N LEU A 108 -13.85 -9.69 13.02
CA LEU A 108 -13.01 -8.55 12.66
C LEU A 108 -11.76 -8.95 11.84
N ARG A 109 -11.37 -10.23 11.84
CA ARG A 109 -10.18 -10.74 11.14
C ARG A 109 -10.50 -11.44 9.83
N GLN A 110 -11.77 -11.64 9.52
CA GLN A 110 -12.25 -12.43 8.39
C GLN A 110 -13.26 -11.64 7.55
N GLY A 111 -13.52 -12.14 6.33
CA GLY A 111 -14.50 -11.52 5.43
C GLY A 111 -14.05 -10.13 4.98
N SER A 112 -14.94 -9.14 5.06
CA SER A 112 -14.67 -7.80 4.52
C SER A 112 -13.51 -7.07 5.20
N PHE A 113 -13.25 -7.34 6.48
CA PHE A 113 -12.10 -6.76 7.19
C PHE A 113 -10.75 -7.33 6.76
N GLN A 114 -10.71 -8.54 6.19
CA GLN A 114 -9.46 -9.17 5.76
C GLN A 114 -8.78 -8.40 4.62
N SER A 115 -9.58 -7.85 3.69
CA SER A 115 -9.09 -7.07 2.55
C SER A 115 -9.19 -5.55 2.76
N LEU A 116 -9.78 -5.09 3.87
CA LEU A 116 -10.13 -3.69 4.07
C LEU A 116 -8.96 -2.72 3.86
N ARG A 117 -7.78 -3.03 4.43
CA ARG A 117 -6.58 -2.19 4.25
C ARG A 117 -6.20 -2.03 2.79
N MET A 118 -6.26 -3.12 2.05
CA MET A 118 -5.97 -3.09 0.62
C MET A 118 -7.08 -2.33 -0.13
N ASP A 119 -8.34 -2.46 0.28
CA ASP A 119 -9.50 -1.84 -0.40
C ASP A 119 -9.49 -0.32 -0.22
N LEU A 120 -9.18 0.14 0.99
CA LEU A 120 -8.92 1.54 1.31
C LEU A 120 -7.75 2.11 0.52
N GLY A 121 -6.63 1.38 0.46
CA GLY A 121 -5.46 1.78 -0.34
C GLY A 121 -5.78 1.91 -1.82
N TYR A 122 -6.55 0.98 -2.38
CA TYR A 122 -6.99 1.05 -3.77
C TYR A 122 -7.91 2.26 -4.01
N GLY A 123 -8.89 2.49 -3.12
CA GLY A 123 -9.79 3.64 -3.20
C GLY A 123 -9.04 4.98 -3.18
N GLN A 124 -8.02 5.07 -2.33
CA GLN A 124 -7.15 6.24 -2.23
C GLN A 124 -6.29 6.43 -3.49
N GLU A 125 -5.60 5.39 -3.96
CA GLU A 125 -4.66 5.49 -5.08
C GLU A 125 -5.38 5.72 -6.42
N MET A 126 -6.47 5.01 -6.67
CA MET A 126 -7.12 5.00 -7.99
C MET A 126 -8.15 6.11 -8.14
N TYR A 127 -8.90 6.44 -7.08
CA TYR A 127 -9.99 7.42 -7.15
C TYR A 127 -9.70 8.73 -6.45
N ARG A 128 -8.69 8.79 -5.55
CA ARG A 128 -8.33 9.99 -4.77
C ARG A 128 -9.47 10.62 -3.95
N VAL A 129 -10.64 9.98 -3.91
CA VAL A 129 -11.80 10.40 -3.10
C VAL A 129 -11.65 10.00 -1.64
N VAL A 130 -10.88 8.93 -1.37
CA VAL A 130 -10.58 8.49 -0.01
C VAL A 130 -9.39 9.29 0.51
N LYS A 131 -9.63 10.14 1.52
CA LYS A 131 -8.58 10.93 2.15
C LYS A 131 -7.60 10.03 2.91
N PRO A 132 -6.27 10.29 2.85
CA PRO A 132 -5.27 9.49 3.60
C PRO A 132 -5.54 9.44 5.10
N GLN A 133 -6.09 10.52 5.65
CA GLN A 133 -6.47 10.59 7.06
C GLN A 133 -7.55 9.59 7.43
N VAL A 134 -8.61 9.45 6.61
CA VAL A 134 -9.70 8.50 6.85
C VAL A 134 -9.18 7.06 6.80
N VAL A 135 -8.28 6.74 5.86
CA VAL A 135 -7.65 5.40 5.81
C VAL A 135 -6.94 5.08 7.12
N ARG A 136 -6.15 6.03 7.64
CA ARG A 136 -5.43 5.82 8.89
C ARG A 136 -6.40 5.67 10.07
N GLU A 137 -7.40 6.53 10.17
CA GLU A 137 -8.40 6.48 11.24
C GLU A 137 -9.19 5.16 11.25
N VAL A 138 -9.59 4.65 10.08
CA VAL A 138 -10.29 3.36 9.97
C VAL A 138 -9.37 2.20 10.39
N ILE A 139 -8.12 2.17 9.91
CA ILE A 139 -7.17 1.10 10.25
C ILE A 139 -6.82 1.11 11.73
N ASP A 140 -6.43 2.27 12.26
CA ASP A 140 -6.10 2.42 13.68
C ASP A 140 -7.32 2.11 14.55
N GLY A 141 -8.53 2.51 14.11
CA GLY A 141 -9.77 2.22 14.80
C GLY A 141 -10.10 0.73 14.85
N VAL A 142 -9.88 -0.01 13.75
CA VAL A 142 -10.04 -1.48 13.71
C VAL A 142 -9.02 -2.17 14.61
N GLU A 143 -7.76 -1.73 14.60
CA GLU A 143 -6.72 -2.29 15.47
C GLU A 143 -7.05 -2.05 16.95
N GLN A 144 -7.50 -0.84 17.30
CA GLN A 144 -7.97 -0.52 18.64
C GLN A 144 -9.16 -1.40 19.03
N LEU A 145 -10.15 -1.56 18.14
CA LEU A 145 -11.30 -2.42 18.38
C LEU A 145 -10.87 -3.88 18.67
N ASP A 146 -9.91 -4.46 17.92
CA ASP A 146 -9.40 -5.81 18.24
C ASP A 146 -8.77 -5.87 19.64
N GLN A 147 -8.07 -4.83 20.07
CA GLN A 147 -7.48 -4.76 21.41
C GLN A 147 -8.55 -4.66 22.50
N GLN A 148 -9.59 -3.84 22.30
CA GLN A 148 -10.70 -3.71 23.25
C GLN A 148 -11.46 -5.04 23.39
N LEU A 149 -11.72 -5.70 22.26
CA LEU A 149 -12.33 -7.03 22.25
C LEU A 149 -11.44 -8.07 22.92
N LYS A 150 -10.11 -8.02 22.73
CA LYS A 150 -9.14 -8.91 23.38
C LYS A 150 -9.16 -8.74 24.91
N ARG A 151 -9.30 -7.50 25.39
CA ARG A 151 -9.40 -7.15 26.81
C ARG A 151 -10.78 -7.42 27.41
N ARG A 152 -11.75 -7.77 26.57
CA ARG A 152 -13.16 -7.97 26.96
C ARG A 152 -13.74 -6.73 27.64
N GLU A 153 -13.44 -5.56 27.08
CA GLU A 153 -13.98 -4.29 27.56
C GLU A 153 -15.51 -4.28 27.45
N ALA A 154 -16.18 -3.55 28.35
CA ALA A 154 -17.64 -3.47 28.37
C ALA A 154 -18.18 -2.84 27.07
N ILE A 155 -19.40 -3.22 26.69
CA ILE A 155 -20.05 -2.71 25.47
C ILE A 155 -20.10 -1.18 25.43
N ASP A 156 -20.28 -0.51 26.56
CA ASP A 156 -20.34 0.96 26.62
C ASP A 156 -19.02 1.64 26.24
N ILE A 157 -17.90 0.94 26.41
CA ILE A 157 -16.56 1.41 26.02
C ILE A 157 -16.28 1.13 24.54
N ILE A 158 -16.79 0.01 24.03
CA ILE A 158 -16.58 -0.45 22.65
C ILE A 158 -17.54 0.25 21.67
N LYS A 159 -18.76 0.54 22.09
CA LYS A 159 -19.85 1.05 21.25
C LYS A 159 -19.49 2.36 20.52
N PRO A 160 -18.87 3.38 21.15
CA PRO A 160 -18.47 4.58 20.42
C PRO A 160 -17.51 4.27 19.27
N ARG A 161 -16.56 3.34 19.47
CA ARG A 161 -15.61 2.93 18.45
C ARG A 161 -16.31 2.23 17.28
N LEU A 162 -17.23 1.32 17.59
CA LEU A 162 -18.04 0.64 16.57
C LEU A 162 -18.83 1.65 15.75
N GLN A 163 -19.47 2.62 16.39
CA GLN A 163 -20.26 3.64 15.69
C GLN A 163 -19.39 4.47 14.76
N THR A 164 -18.26 5.01 15.24
CA THR A 164 -17.34 5.79 14.38
C THR A 164 -16.87 5.01 13.17
N LEU A 165 -16.52 3.72 13.35
CA LEU A 165 -16.11 2.87 12.22
C LEU A 165 -17.26 2.59 11.24
N GLN A 166 -18.48 2.38 11.74
CA GLN A 166 -19.66 2.18 10.91
C GLN A 166 -19.95 3.43 10.07
N ASP A 167 -19.91 4.61 10.68
CA ASP A 167 -20.16 5.89 9.99
C ASP A 167 -19.10 6.11 8.90
N GLN A 168 -17.81 5.96 9.23
CA GLN A 168 -16.71 6.11 8.26
C GLN A 168 -16.81 5.13 7.09
N LEU A 169 -17.14 3.87 7.34
CA LEU A 169 -17.28 2.87 6.28
C LEU A 169 -18.53 3.12 5.42
N SER A 170 -19.63 3.61 6.01
CA SER A 170 -20.84 4.00 5.30
C SER A 170 -20.59 5.21 4.39
N ASP A 171 -19.85 6.21 4.87
CA ASP A 171 -19.44 7.36 4.07
C ASP A 171 -18.57 6.93 2.88
N LEU A 172 -17.60 6.03 3.12
CA LEU A 172 -16.76 5.48 2.06
C LEU A 172 -17.57 4.67 1.04
N ALA A 173 -18.56 3.89 1.48
CA ALA A 173 -19.47 3.17 0.60
C ALA A 173 -20.25 4.13 -0.31
N THR A 174 -20.75 5.22 0.26
CA THR A 174 -21.49 6.27 -0.46
C THR A 174 -20.60 6.96 -1.50
N LEU A 175 -19.38 7.34 -1.12
CA LEU A 175 -18.40 7.90 -2.06
C LEU A 175 -18.08 6.96 -3.23
N MET A 176 -17.98 5.65 -2.96
CA MET A 176 -17.76 4.65 -4.02
C MET A 176 -19.00 4.44 -4.90
N ALA A 177 -20.20 4.59 -4.34
CA ALA A 177 -21.45 4.57 -5.10
C ALA A 177 -21.51 5.77 -6.06
N ASP A 178 -21.15 6.96 -5.58
CA ASP A 178 -21.15 8.18 -6.40
C ASP A 178 -20.14 8.11 -7.54
N VAL A 179 -18.97 7.48 -7.32
CA VAL A 179 -17.97 7.24 -8.37
C VAL A 179 -18.41 6.16 -9.38
N ALA A 180 -19.35 5.29 -9.01
CA ALA A 180 -19.85 4.23 -9.88
C ALA A 180 -20.93 4.71 -10.87
N ASN A 181 -21.55 5.87 -10.61
CA ASN A 181 -22.61 6.47 -11.41
C ASN A 181 -22.09 7.58 -12.33
#